data_AF-A0A368F6H4-F1
#
_entry.id   AF-A0A368F6H4-F1
#
_cell.length_a   1.000
_cell.length_b   1.000
_cell.length_c   1.000
_cell.angle_alpha   90.00
_cell.angle_beta   90.00
_cell.angle_gamma   90.00
#
_symmetry.space_group_name_H-M   'P 1'
#
loop_
_entity.id
_entity.type
_entity.pdbx_description
1 polymer ?
#
loop_
_entity_poly.entity_id
_entity_poly.type
_entity_poly.pdbx_seq_one_letter_code
_entity_poly.pdbx_strand_id
1 'polypeptide(L)'
;LLQKYQYPSIEEAFNVDWSKKQLVRKSRRVIPCSYFPLKAMLRAQKEGKLCADDEKNLKILTELWTEEVLIANHEIEKQTVQAENFDYFFGPQLSPVCAIVGGLAGQEAIKAMSENGRPLRNIFIYSALDSTGTMCMFPPP
;
A
#
# COMPACT_ATOMS: atom_id res chain seq x y z
N LEU A 1 7.58 32.47 -4.42
CA LEU A 1 6.41 31.86 -5.07
C LEU A 1 6.10 30.57 -4.34
N LEU A 2 4.90 30.43 -3.76
CA LEU A 2 4.46 29.17 -3.14
C LEU A 2 4.34 28.09 -4.22
N GLN A 3 5.04 26.97 -4.05
CA GLN A 3 4.98 25.86 -4.99
C GLN A 3 3.65 25.13 -4.81
N LYS A 4 2.79 25.14 -5.84
CA LYS A 4 1.52 24.41 -5.84
C LYS A 4 1.76 22.95 -6.23
N TYR A 5 1.11 22.03 -5.53
CA TYR A 5 1.12 20.61 -5.85
C TYR A 5 -0.31 20.12 -6.09
N GLN A 6 -0.50 19.26 -7.08
CA GLN A 6 -1.75 18.53 -7.29
C GLN A 6 -1.62 17.14 -6.68
N TYR A 7 -2.63 16.75 -5.91
CA TYR A 7 -2.74 15.42 -5.31
C TYR A 7 -3.89 14.68 -5.99
N PRO A 8 -3.68 13.42 -6.39
CA PRO A 8 -4.77 12.60 -6.89
C PRO A 8 -5.65 12.16 -5.73
N SER A 9 -6.87 11.77 -6.05
CA SER A 9 -7.76 11.06 -5.12
C SER A 9 -7.16 9.72 -4.71
N ILE A 10 -7.65 9.17 -3.59
CA ILE A 10 -7.24 7.83 -3.14
C ILE A 10 -7.59 6.76 -4.18
N GLU A 11 -8.68 6.95 -4.92
CA GLU A 11 -9.12 6.02 -5.96
C GLU A 11 -8.15 6.03 -7.14
N GLU A 12 -7.76 7.20 -7.63
CA GLU A 12 -6.76 7.34 -8.69
C GLU A 12 -5.39 6.78 -8.28
N ALA A 13 -5.00 6.96 -7.02
CA ALA A 13 -3.70 6.52 -6.51
C ALA A 13 -3.61 5.00 -6.33
N PHE A 14 -4.68 4.34 -5.87
CA PHE A 14 -4.67 2.89 -5.64
C PHE A 14 -5.25 2.07 -6.80
N ASN A 15 -5.94 2.66 -7.77
CA ASN A 15 -6.46 1.95 -8.96
C ASN A 15 -5.68 2.26 -10.24
N VAL A 16 -4.37 2.46 -10.12
CA VAL A 16 -3.49 2.58 -11.27
C VAL A 16 -3.51 1.27 -12.06
N ASP A 17 -3.81 1.37 -13.35
CA ASP A 17 -3.76 0.23 -14.26
C ASP A 17 -2.31 -0.11 -14.64
N TRP A 18 -1.69 -0.97 -13.82
CA TRP A 18 -0.31 -1.42 -13.99
C TRP A 18 -0.10 -2.35 -15.19
N SER A 19 -1.17 -2.82 -15.83
CA SER A 19 -1.10 -3.65 -17.05
C SER A 19 -0.75 -2.84 -18.31
N LYS A 20 -0.92 -1.52 -18.27
CA LYS A 20 -0.59 -0.63 -19.40
C LYS A 20 0.89 -0.70 -19.74
N LYS A 21 1.21 -0.95 -21.03
CA LYS A 21 2.59 -1.10 -21.54
C LYS A 21 3.58 -0.03 -21.05
N GLN A 22 3.13 1.23 -20.93
CA GLN A 22 3.96 2.35 -20.47
C GLN A 22 4.36 2.24 -18.98
N LEU A 23 3.55 1.57 -18.18
CA LEU A 23 3.72 1.41 -16.74
C LEU A 23 4.33 0.07 -16.35
N VAL A 24 4.19 -0.99 -17.16
CA VAL A 24 4.74 -2.33 -16.88
C VAL A 24 6.23 -2.33 -16.55
N ARG A 25 7.04 -1.47 -17.20
CA ARG A 25 8.48 -1.36 -16.86
C ARG A 25 8.73 -0.52 -15.61
N LYS A 26 7.89 0.47 -15.35
CA LYS A 26 7.96 1.32 -14.16
C LYS A 26 7.47 0.57 -12.91
N SER A 27 6.46 -0.28 -13.03
CA SER A 27 5.80 -0.99 -11.92
C SER A 27 6.80 -1.73 -11.04
N ARG A 28 7.74 -2.47 -11.65
CA ARG A 28 8.81 -3.19 -10.94
C ARG A 28 9.75 -2.32 -10.10
N ARG A 29 9.84 -1.01 -10.39
CA ARG A 29 10.71 -0.07 -9.65
C ARG A 29 9.93 0.78 -8.66
N VAL A 30 8.67 1.08 -8.94
CA VAL A 30 7.88 2.05 -8.18
C VAL A 30 6.90 1.42 -7.19
N ILE A 31 6.55 0.15 -7.39
CA ILE A 31 5.64 -0.58 -6.50
C ILE A 31 6.48 -1.35 -5.48
N PRO A 32 6.44 -1.01 -4.19
CA PRO A 32 7.05 -1.84 -3.15
C PRO A 32 6.25 -3.14 -2.97
N CYS A 33 6.89 -4.23 -2.56
CA CYS A 33 6.19 -5.51 -2.35
C CYS A 33 5.03 -5.39 -1.35
N SER A 34 5.17 -4.54 -0.32
CA SER A 34 4.14 -4.25 0.68
C SER A 34 2.88 -3.56 0.12
N TYR A 35 2.91 -3.06 -1.12
CA TYR A 35 1.73 -2.55 -1.81
C TYR A 35 0.69 -3.65 -2.08
N PHE A 36 1.12 -4.84 -2.51
CA PHE A 36 0.21 -5.91 -2.93
C PHE A 36 -0.69 -6.43 -1.80
N PRO A 37 -0.18 -6.76 -0.60
CA PRO A 37 -1.06 -7.19 0.50
C PRO A 37 -2.01 -6.07 0.94
N LEU A 38 -1.55 -4.82 0.97
CA LEU A 38 -2.40 -3.65 1.25
C LEU A 38 -3.52 -3.52 0.20
N LYS A 39 -3.17 -3.66 -1.09
CA LYS A 39 -4.12 -3.59 -2.21
C LYS A 39 -5.15 -4.73 -2.16
N ALA A 40 -4.71 -5.95 -1.86
CA ALA A 40 -5.58 -7.11 -1.66
C ALA A 40 -6.57 -6.88 -0.50
N MET A 41 -6.10 -6.34 0.62
CA MET A 41 -6.94 -6.01 1.77
C MET A 41 -7.98 -4.93 1.46
N LEU A 42 -7.56 -3.84 0.80
CA LEU A 42 -8.48 -2.78 0.35
C LEU A 42 -9.54 -3.33 -0.62
N ARG A 43 -9.16 -4.22 -1.53
CA ARG A 43 -10.07 -4.89 -2.46
C ARG A 43 -11.05 -5.81 -1.73
N ALA A 44 -10.57 -6.63 -0.81
CA ALA A 44 -11.41 -7.52 0.00
C ALA A 44 -12.45 -6.75 0.82
N GLN A 45 -12.05 -5.61 1.41
CA GLN A 45 -12.94 -4.70 2.13
C GLN A 45 -13.98 -4.06 1.21
N LYS A 46 -13.55 -3.53 0.05
CA LYS A 46 -14.45 -2.92 -0.95
C LYS A 46 -15.48 -3.92 -1.49
N GLU A 47 -15.08 -5.18 -1.67
CA GLU A 47 -15.94 -6.26 -2.17
C GLU A 47 -16.76 -6.95 -1.06
N GLY A 48 -16.58 -6.57 0.21
CA GLY A 48 -17.30 -7.17 1.34
C GLY A 48 -16.98 -8.66 1.55
N LYS A 49 -15.77 -9.10 1.18
CA LYS A 49 -15.36 -10.51 1.23
C LYS A 49 -14.86 -10.97 2.61
N LEU A 50 -14.42 -10.05 3.47
CA LEU A 50 -13.92 -10.37 4.80
C LEU A 50 -15.07 -10.72 5.75
N CYS A 51 -14.85 -11.69 6.62
CA CYS A 51 -15.82 -12.18 7.60
C CYS A 51 -15.16 -12.39 8.98
N ALA A 52 -15.86 -12.99 9.94
CA ALA A 52 -15.33 -13.24 11.29
C ALA A 52 -14.37 -14.46 11.36
N ASP A 53 -14.21 -15.20 10.26
CA ASP A 53 -13.36 -16.39 10.18
C ASP A 53 -12.02 -16.01 9.54
N ASP A 54 -10.97 -15.95 10.37
CA ASP A 54 -9.64 -15.56 9.93
C ASP A 54 -9.01 -16.57 8.97
N GLU A 55 -9.25 -17.88 9.12
CA GLU A 55 -8.72 -18.88 8.17
C GLU A 55 -9.33 -18.70 6.78
N LYS A 56 -10.63 -18.39 6.72
CA LYS A 56 -11.29 -18.07 5.46
C LYS A 56 -10.78 -16.75 4.89
N ASN A 57 -10.58 -15.74 5.73
CA ASN A 57 -10.04 -14.45 5.30
C ASN A 57 -8.62 -14.58 4.75
N LEU A 58 -7.78 -15.42 5.36
CA LEU A 58 -6.42 -15.69 4.88
C LEU A 58 -6.42 -16.27 3.48
N LYS A 59 -7.29 -17.24 3.19
CA LYS A 59 -7.43 -17.80 1.83
C LYS A 59 -7.83 -16.73 0.82
N ILE A 60 -8.83 -15.91 1.16
CA ILE A 60 -9.30 -14.80 0.33
C ILE A 60 -8.17 -13.79 0.06
N LEU A 61 -7.42 -13.41 1.10
CA LEU A 61 -6.33 -12.45 0.95
C LEU A 61 -5.18 -13.03 0.11
N THR A 62 -4.83 -14.30 0.28
CA THR A 62 -3.81 -14.97 -0.53
C THR A 62 -4.19 -15.02 -2.01
N GLU A 63 -5.44 -15.34 -2.33
CA GLU A 63 -5.96 -15.33 -3.71
C GLU A 63 -5.89 -13.93 -4.31
N LEU A 64 -6.43 -12.92 -3.61
CA LEU A 64 -6.43 -11.54 -4.09
C LEU A 64 -5.01 -10.97 -4.22
N TRP A 65 -4.13 -11.23 -3.25
CA TRP A 65 -2.73 -10.82 -3.32
C TRP A 65 -2.03 -11.41 -4.54
N THR A 66 -2.25 -12.70 -4.80
CA THR A 66 -1.69 -13.38 -5.97
C THR A 66 -2.14 -12.71 -7.26
N GLU A 67 -3.45 -12.39 -7.38
CA GLU A 67 -3.98 -11.66 -8.53
C GLU A 67 -3.32 -10.29 -8.69
N GLU A 68 -3.24 -9.48 -7.63
CA GLU A 68 -2.66 -8.12 -7.68
C GLU A 68 -1.17 -8.14 -8.07
N VAL A 69 -0.39 -9.11 -7.57
CA VAL A 69 1.03 -9.30 -7.94
C VAL A 69 1.16 -9.59 -9.43
N LEU A 70 0.37 -10.55 -9.93
CA LEU A 70 0.44 -11.01 -11.32
C LEU A 70 -0.05 -9.94 -12.30
N ILE A 71 -1.14 -9.24 -11.99
CA ILE A 71 -1.69 -8.14 -12.82
C ILE A 71 -0.67 -7.00 -12.97
N ALA A 72 0.12 -6.72 -11.95
CA ALA A 72 1.17 -5.70 -12.00
C ALA A 72 2.47 -6.16 -12.70
N ASN A 73 2.50 -7.40 -13.22
CA ASN A 73 3.67 -8.06 -13.81
C ASN A 73 4.84 -8.20 -12.81
N HIS A 74 4.54 -8.67 -11.59
CA HIS A 74 5.54 -9.07 -10.61
C HIS A 74 5.53 -10.58 -10.40
N GLU A 75 6.63 -11.12 -9.87
CA GLU A 75 6.77 -12.54 -9.57
C GLU A 75 6.48 -12.77 -8.08
N ILE A 76 5.70 -13.81 -7.76
CA ILE A 76 5.27 -14.15 -6.40
C ILE A 76 6.49 -14.45 -5.52
N GLU A 77 7.43 -15.21 -6.06
CA GLU A 77 8.65 -15.66 -5.40
C GLU A 77 9.61 -14.52 -5.07
N LYS A 78 9.44 -13.37 -5.73
CA LYS A 78 10.26 -12.16 -5.49
C LYS A 78 9.64 -11.20 -4.48
N GLN A 79 8.44 -11.47 -3.98
CA GLN A 79 7.82 -10.63 -2.96
C GLN A 79 8.52 -10.82 -1.61
N THR A 80 8.78 -9.72 -0.90
CA THR A 80 9.35 -9.77 0.47
C THR A 80 8.29 -10.06 1.52
N VAL A 81 7.04 -9.70 1.23
CA VAL A 81 5.88 -9.96 2.09
C VAL A 81 5.08 -11.11 1.49
N GLN A 82 5.22 -12.30 2.08
CA GLN A 82 4.63 -13.55 1.61
C GLN A 82 3.35 -13.91 2.40
N ALA A 83 2.49 -14.73 1.77
CA ALA A 83 1.17 -15.09 2.29
C ALA A 83 1.20 -15.84 3.64
N GLU A 84 2.31 -16.51 3.97
CA GLU A 84 2.47 -17.21 5.26
C GLU A 84 2.47 -16.25 6.46
N ASN A 85 2.66 -14.94 6.24
CA ASN A 85 2.65 -13.91 7.27
C ASN A 85 1.36 -13.08 7.28
N PHE A 86 0.31 -13.49 6.55
CA PHE A 86 -0.93 -12.71 6.49
C PHE A 86 -1.79 -12.84 7.75
N ASP A 87 -1.49 -13.79 8.62
CA ASP A 87 -2.08 -13.93 9.96
C ASP A 87 -1.85 -12.66 10.80
N TYR A 88 -0.69 -12.01 10.66
CA TYR A 88 -0.39 -10.72 11.29
C TYR A 88 -1.29 -9.56 10.84
N PHE A 89 -2.10 -9.72 9.79
CA PHE A 89 -3.05 -8.70 9.35
C PHE A 89 -4.33 -8.69 10.20
N PHE A 90 -4.61 -9.78 10.92
CA PHE A 90 -5.84 -9.97 11.69
C PHE A 90 -5.57 -9.86 13.19
N GLY A 91 -5.14 -8.68 13.63
CA GLY A 91 -5.10 -8.30 15.04
C GLY A 91 -4.13 -9.09 15.95
N PRO A 92 -3.91 -8.61 17.19
CA PRO A 92 -4.14 -7.24 17.62
C PRO A 92 -3.25 -6.25 16.85
N GLN A 93 -3.66 -4.97 16.82
CA GLN A 93 -2.80 -3.93 16.25
C GLN A 93 -1.51 -3.81 17.08
N LEU A 94 -0.36 -3.87 16.40
CA LEU A 94 0.94 -3.80 17.04
C LEU A 94 1.28 -2.35 17.41
N SER A 95 1.40 -2.06 18.71
CA SER A 95 1.69 -0.71 19.22
C SER A 95 2.91 -0.04 18.55
N PRO A 96 4.05 -0.72 18.30
CA PRO A 96 5.18 -0.12 17.58
C PRO A 96 4.82 0.32 16.16
N VAL A 97 3.99 -0.45 15.44
CA VAL A 97 3.54 -0.12 14.08
C VAL A 97 2.64 1.12 14.12
N CYS A 98 1.71 1.19 15.08
CA CYS A 98 0.85 2.35 15.27
C CYS A 98 1.67 3.62 15.60
N ALA A 99 2.72 3.50 16.41
CA ALA A 99 3.59 4.63 16.74
C ALA A 99 4.35 5.17 15.50
N ILE A 100 4.89 4.28 14.66
CA ILE A 100 5.59 4.65 13.44
C ILE A 100 4.64 5.34 12.45
N VAL A 101 3.52 4.69 12.12
CA VAL A 101 2.54 5.20 11.16
C VAL A 101 1.88 6.48 11.68
N GLY A 102 1.51 6.52 12.96
CA GLY A 102 0.91 7.68 13.61
C GLY A 102 1.85 8.88 13.69
N GLY A 103 3.14 8.65 13.98
CA GLY A 103 4.16 9.69 13.98
C GLY A 103 4.31 10.34 12.61
N LEU A 104 4.40 9.54 11.54
CA LEU A 104 4.50 10.05 10.18
C LEU A 104 3.21 10.78 9.77
N ALA A 105 2.04 10.17 9.97
CA ALA A 105 0.76 10.77 9.63
C ALA A 105 0.54 12.12 10.35
N GLY A 106 0.88 12.19 11.64
CA GLY A 106 0.84 13.43 12.42
C GLY A 106 1.79 14.50 11.87
N GLN A 107 3.01 14.12 11.50
CA GLN A 107 3.98 15.04 10.90
C GLN A 107 3.48 15.57 9.54
N GLU A 108 2.92 14.71 8.68
CA GLU A 108 2.38 15.11 7.38
C GLU A 108 1.15 16.02 7.51
N ALA A 109 0.30 15.77 8.51
CA ALA A 109 -0.82 16.66 8.83
C ALA A 109 -0.33 18.06 9.24
N ILE A 110 0.70 18.16 10.09
CA ILE A 110 1.30 19.45 10.49
C ILE A 110 1.87 20.19 9.28
N LYS A 111 2.59 19.50 8.38
CA LYS A 111 3.14 20.10 7.14
C LYS A 111 2.02 20.65 6.25
N ALA A 112 0.93 19.90 6.09
CA ALA A 112 -0.19 20.31 5.27
C ALA A 112 -0.93 21.52 5.86
N MET A 113 -1.20 21.52 7.17
CA MET A 113 -1.96 22.60 7.84
C MET A 113 -1.16 23.89 8.01
N SER A 114 0.16 23.78 8.24
CA SER A 114 1.03 24.96 8.44
C SER A 114 1.49 25.60 7.13
N GLU A 115 1.19 24.98 5.99
CA GLU A 115 1.75 25.31 4.67
C GLU A 115 3.29 25.41 4.68
N ASN A 116 3.93 24.75 5.65
CA ASN A 116 5.37 24.81 5.88
C ASN A 116 6.01 23.45 5.65
N GLY A 117 7.05 23.44 4.82
CA GLY A 117 7.68 22.22 4.32
C GLY A 117 7.02 21.70 3.04
N ARG A 118 7.33 20.45 2.69
CA ARG A 118 6.79 19.77 1.51
C ARG A 118 6.08 18.50 1.99
N PRO A 119 4.74 18.47 2.00
CA PRO A 119 4.02 17.26 2.33
C PRO A 119 4.37 16.13 1.36
N LEU A 120 4.28 14.90 1.86
CA LEU A 120 4.52 13.68 1.12
C LEU A 120 3.54 13.57 -0.04
N ARG A 121 4.06 13.20 -1.22
CA ARG A 121 3.28 12.93 -2.42
C ARG A 121 3.44 11.46 -2.78
N ASN A 122 2.41 10.64 -2.76
CA ASN A 122 1.11 10.83 -2.09
C ASN A 122 0.74 9.63 -1.20
N ILE A 123 1.55 8.56 -1.21
CA ILE A 123 1.34 7.36 -0.40
C ILE A 123 2.63 7.05 0.36
N PHE A 124 2.49 6.68 1.62
CA PHE A 124 3.55 6.02 2.38
C PHE A 124 3.06 4.62 2.78
N ILE A 125 3.90 3.61 2.54
CA ILE A 125 3.62 2.23 2.94
C ILE A 125 4.72 1.79 3.88
N TYR A 126 4.32 1.36 5.07
CA TYR A 126 5.21 0.74 6.06
C TYR A 126 4.85 -0.73 6.22
N SER A 127 5.87 -1.58 6.28
CA SER A 127 5.74 -3.00 6.54
C SER A 127 6.72 -3.40 7.64
N ALA A 128 6.18 -3.92 8.75
CA ALA A 128 6.97 -4.48 9.83
C ALA A 128 7.57 -5.85 9.46
N LEU A 129 6.97 -6.55 8.49
CA LEU A 129 7.37 -7.91 8.09
C LEU A 129 8.74 -7.92 7.40
N ASP A 130 9.07 -6.86 6.65
CA ASP A 130 10.36 -6.67 6.00
C ASP A 130 11.07 -5.38 6.45
N SER A 131 10.55 -4.72 7.49
CA SER A 131 11.06 -3.46 8.05
C SER A 131 11.23 -2.33 7.01
N THR A 132 10.39 -2.32 5.97
CA THR A 132 10.45 -1.30 4.91
C THR A 132 9.49 -0.15 5.17
N GLY A 133 9.91 1.07 4.81
CA GLY A 133 9.07 2.26 4.73
C GLY A 133 9.31 2.94 3.38
N THR A 134 8.31 2.93 2.50
CA THR A 134 8.46 3.39 1.12
C THR A 134 7.50 4.51 0.78
N MET A 135 8.02 5.60 0.23
CA MET A 135 7.24 6.69 -0.34
C MET A 135 6.90 6.36 -1.80
N CYS A 136 5.61 6.42 -2.13
CA CYS A 136 5.09 6.13 -3.45
C CYS A 136 4.37 7.36 -4.02
N MET A 137 4.61 7.66 -5.29
CA MET A 137 3.86 8.67 -6.06
C MET A 137 2.98 7.94 -7.07
N PHE A 138 1.70 7.73 -6.74
CA PHE A 138 0.74 7.07 -7.61
C PHE A 138 -0.43 8.00 -7.95
N PRO A 139 -0.85 8.09 -9.23
CA PRO A 139 -0.18 7.50 -10.39
C PRO A 139 1.23 8.08 -10.60
N PRO A 140 2.18 7.31 -11.16
CA PRO A 140 3.51 7.82 -11.45
C PRO A 140 3.42 8.91 -12.53
N PRO A 141 4.29 9.94 -12.48
CA PRO A 141 4.36 10.97 -13.50
C PRO A 141 4.82 10.43 -14.86
#